data_AF-A0A242K351-F1
#
_entry.id   AF-A0A242K351-F1
#
_cell.length_a   1.000
_cell.length_b   1.000
_cell.length_c   1.000
_cell.angle_alpha   90.00
_cell.angle_beta   90.00
_cell.angle_gamma   90.00
#
_symmetry.space_group_name_H-M   'P 1'
#
loop_
_entity.id
_entity.type
_entity.pdbx_description
1 polymer ?
#
loop_
_entity_poly.entity_id
_entity_poly.type
_entity_poly.pdbx_seq_one_letter_code
_entity_poly.pdbx_strand_id
1 'polypeptide(L)'
;MNHTEVIQTIAERSNTDFLTCQTIMKGYEKYCENNVTRTSRKHLKAIIGHISNETLIDSLTCQTVMENFFDLMKAQIKSKIPFMK
;
A
#
# COMPACT_ATOMS: atom_id res chain seq x y z
N MET A 1 15.10 1.94 1.84
CA MET A 1 14.16 2.68 2.70
C MET A 1 13.79 1.78 3.86
N ASN A 2 13.77 2.34 5.06
CA ASN A 2 13.15 1.70 6.21
C ASN A 2 11.61 1.86 6.13
N HIS A 3 10.87 1.11 6.95
CA HIS A 3 9.40 1.09 6.92
C HIS A 3 8.77 2.48 7.18
N THR A 4 9.35 3.26 8.08
CA THR A 4 8.89 4.61 8.43
C THR A 4 9.01 5.57 7.26
N GLU A 5 10.13 5.56 6.53
CA GLU A 5 10.33 6.38 5.33
C GLU A 5 9.31 6.05 4.23
N VAL A 6 8.93 4.78 4.08
CA VAL A 6 7.92 4.35 3.11
C VAL A 6 6.56 4.94 3.47
N ILE A 7 6.14 4.82 4.73
CA ILE A 7 4.86 5.38 5.20
C ILE A 7 4.86 6.91 5.06
N GLN A 8 5.95 7.58 5.42
CA GLN A 8 6.09 9.03 5.28
C GLN A 8 5.90 9.47 3.82
N THR A 9 6.58 8.77 2.89
CA THR A 9 6.50 9.06 1.47
C THR A 9 5.09 8.80 0.91
N ILE A 10 4.41 7.76 1.40
CA ILE A 10 3.02 7.49 1.00
C ILE A 10 2.10 8.60 1.50
N ALA A 11 2.21 8.98 2.77
CA ALA A 11 1.41 10.04 3.39
C ALA A 11 1.51 11.37 2.63
N GLU A 12 2.73 11.76 2.27
CA GLU A 12 3.00 12.96 1.45
C GLU A 12 2.35 12.86 0.06
N ARG A 13 2.44 11.68 -0.60
CA ARG A 13 1.88 11.49 -1.95
C ARG A 13 0.38 11.34 -1.98
N SER A 14 -0.22 10.73 -0.98
CA SER A 14 -1.65 10.48 -0.88
C SER A 14 -2.40 11.63 -0.20
N ASN A 15 -1.69 12.65 0.29
CA ASN A 15 -2.25 13.73 1.12
C ASN A 15 -3.10 13.16 2.27
N THR A 16 -2.60 12.09 2.89
CA THR A 16 -3.25 11.37 3.99
C THR A 16 -2.36 11.45 5.20
N ASP A 17 -2.93 11.51 6.39
CA ASP A 17 -2.12 11.58 7.60
C ASP A 17 -1.31 10.29 7.81
N PHE A 18 -0.15 10.45 8.44
CA PHE A 18 0.79 9.35 8.66
C PHE A 18 0.18 8.18 9.45
N LEU A 19 -0.69 8.47 10.42
CA LEU A 19 -1.28 7.46 11.29
C LEU A 19 -2.30 6.59 10.52
N THR A 20 -3.10 7.22 9.66
CA THR A 20 -4.01 6.53 8.74
C THR A 20 -3.22 5.69 7.74
N CYS A 21 -2.16 6.22 7.14
CA CYS A 21 -1.29 5.43 6.27
C CYS A 21 -0.68 4.24 7.01
N GLN A 22 -0.17 4.42 8.23
CA GLN A 22 0.36 3.32 9.04
C GLN A 22 -0.71 2.26 9.33
N THR A 23 -1.94 2.68 9.64
CA THR A 23 -3.06 1.78 9.92
C THR A 23 -3.44 0.96 8.69
N ILE A 24 -3.50 1.59 7.52
CA ILE A 24 -3.74 0.92 6.23
C ILE A 24 -2.62 -0.08 5.92
N MET A 25 -1.36 0.31 6.12
CA MET A 25 -0.22 -0.57 5.86
C MET A 25 -0.24 -1.81 6.78
N LYS A 26 -0.59 -1.66 8.06
CA LYS A 26 -0.78 -2.80 8.97
C LYS A 26 -1.94 -3.70 8.53
N GLY A 27 -3.05 -3.13 8.07
CA GLY A 27 -4.16 -3.91 7.50
C GLY A 27 -3.74 -4.67 6.24
N TYR A 28 -2.92 -4.06 5.40
CA TYR A 28 -2.34 -4.72 4.22
C TYR A 28 -1.39 -5.85 4.59
N GLU A 29 -0.54 -5.68 5.60
CA GLU A 29 0.35 -6.74 6.11
C GLU A 29 -0.45 -7.96 6.57
N LYS A 30 -1.48 -7.75 7.40
CA LYS A 30 -2.38 -8.83 7.83
C LYS A 30 -3.11 -9.51 6.67
N TYR A 31 -3.55 -8.74 5.68
CA TYR A 31 -4.14 -9.32 4.47
C TYR A 31 -3.15 -10.24 3.77
N CYS A 32 -1.88 -9.82 3.65
CA CYS A 32 -0.83 -10.59 2.99
C CYS A 32 -0.48 -11.88 3.74
N GLU A 33 -0.42 -11.84 5.07
CA GLU A 33 -0.23 -13.02 5.92
C GLU A 33 -1.30 -14.09 5.64
N ASN A 34 -2.56 -13.65 5.47
CA ASN A 34 -3.69 -14.53 5.19
C ASN A 34 -3.83 -14.90 3.70
N ASN A 35 -3.18 -14.17 2.77
CA ASN A 35 -3.39 -14.29 1.33
C ASN A 35 -2.09 -14.16 0.53
N VAL A 36 -1.11 -15.02 0.81
CA VAL A 36 0.26 -14.98 0.24
C VAL A 36 0.30 -14.87 -1.30
N THR A 37 -0.68 -15.46 -2.02
CA THR A 37 -0.72 -15.43 -3.50
C THR A 37 -1.48 -14.25 -4.09
N ARG A 38 -2.19 -13.44 -3.29
CA ARG A 38 -3.11 -12.39 -3.75
C ARG A 38 -2.70 -10.98 -3.30
N THR A 39 -1.41 -10.71 -3.20
CA THR A 39 -0.86 -9.46 -2.63
C THR A 39 -0.57 -8.35 -3.66
N SER A 40 -0.65 -8.65 -4.96
CA SER A 40 -0.32 -7.68 -6.01
C SER A 40 -1.44 -6.68 -6.30
N ARG A 41 -1.10 -5.57 -6.99
CA ARG A 41 -2.06 -4.57 -7.51
C ARG A 41 -3.24 -5.18 -8.29
N LYS A 42 -3.09 -6.37 -8.88
CA LYS A 42 -4.19 -7.09 -9.56
C LYS A 42 -5.36 -7.44 -8.61
N HIS A 43 -5.09 -7.51 -7.32
CA HIS A 43 -6.06 -7.82 -6.27
C HIS A 43 -6.42 -6.59 -5.43
N LEU A 44 -6.12 -5.38 -5.92
CA LEU A 44 -6.33 -4.12 -5.21
C LEU A 44 -7.74 -4.00 -4.62
N LYS A 45 -8.79 -4.38 -5.37
CA LYS A 45 -10.17 -4.35 -4.88
C LYS A 45 -10.42 -5.24 -3.65
N ALA A 46 -9.83 -6.45 -3.64
CA ALA A 46 -9.95 -7.37 -2.51
C ALA A 46 -9.15 -6.88 -1.30
N ILE A 47 -7.96 -6.34 -1.55
CA ILE A 47 -7.12 -5.71 -0.53
C ILE A 47 -7.86 -4.54 0.13
N ILE A 48 -8.40 -3.61 -0.67
CA ILE A 48 -9.16 -2.45 -0.17
C ILE A 48 -10.37 -2.91 0.65
N GLY A 49 -11.14 -3.88 0.15
CA GLY A 49 -12.31 -4.39 0.86
C GLY A 49 -11.95 -4.97 2.23
N HIS A 50 -10.84 -5.72 2.30
CA HIS A 50 -10.36 -6.25 3.57
C HIS A 50 -9.88 -5.14 4.53
N ILE A 51 -9.02 -4.24 4.07
CA ILE A 51 -8.47 -3.16 4.89
C ILE A 51 -9.59 -2.24 5.40
N SER A 52 -10.50 -1.83 4.52
CA SER A 52 -11.61 -0.94 4.88
C SER A 52 -12.52 -1.59 5.92
N ASN A 53 -12.79 -2.88 5.81
CA ASN A 53 -13.58 -3.63 6.79
C ASN A 53 -12.86 -3.78 8.14
N GLU A 54 -11.55 -4.02 8.16
CA GLU A 54 -10.80 -4.19 9.42
C GLU A 54 -10.51 -2.87 10.14
N THR A 55 -10.25 -1.79 9.38
CA THR A 55 -9.75 -0.53 9.93
C THR A 55 -10.84 0.53 10.07
N LEU A 56 -12.02 0.30 9.50
CA LEU A 56 -13.12 1.28 9.39
C LEU A 56 -12.75 2.55 8.60
N ILE A 57 -11.62 2.54 7.90
CA ILE A 57 -11.21 3.60 6.98
C ILE A 57 -11.99 3.42 5.68
N ASP A 58 -12.42 4.52 5.07
CA ASP A 58 -13.20 4.46 3.85
C ASP A 58 -12.39 3.86 2.67
N SER A 59 -13.11 3.26 1.73
CA SER A 59 -12.51 2.55 0.61
C SER A 59 -11.71 3.46 -0.31
N LEU A 60 -12.07 4.74 -0.43
CA LEU A 60 -11.39 5.69 -1.30
C LEU A 60 -10.02 6.05 -0.73
N THR A 61 -9.94 6.38 0.56
CA THR A 61 -8.68 6.62 1.26
C THR A 61 -7.77 5.38 1.20
N CYS A 62 -8.31 4.19 1.47
CA CYS A 62 -7.58 2.93 1.33
C CYS A 62 -7.04 2.73 -0.09
N GLN A 63 -7.85 3.02 -1.11
CA GLN A 63 -7.44 2.92 -2.51
C GLN A 63 -6.28 3.86 -2.82
N THR A 64 -6.40 5.14 -2.48
CA THR A 64 -5.36 6.16 -2.77
C THR A 64 -4.03 5.80 -2.12
N VAL A 65 -4.04 5.35 -0.86
CA VAL A 65 -2.82 4.93 -0.14
C VAL A 65 -2.20 3.69 -0.79
N MET A 66 -3.00 2.66 -1.08
CA MET A 66 -2.49 1.42 -1.68
C MET A 66 -1.98 1.59 -3.11
N GLU A 67 -2.62 2.45 -3.92
CA GLU A 67 -2.14 2.78 -5.25
C GLU A 67 -0.77 3.45 -5.18
N ASN A 68 -0.60 4.48 -4.32
CA ASN A 68 0.67 5.16 -4.12
C ASN A 68 1.78 4.21 -3.62
N PHE A 69 1.44 3.29 -2.72
CA PHE A 69 2.36 2.24 -2.28
C PHE A 69 2.83 1.36 -3.45
N PHE A 70 1.90 0.86 -4.28
CA PHE A 70 2.27 0.02 -5.42
C PHE A 70 3.11 0.76 -6.47
N ASP A 71 2.85 2.05 -6.71
CA ASP A 71 3.67 2.86 -7.61
C ASP A 71 5.08 3.10 -7.07
N LEU A 72 5.20 3.34 -5.75
CA LEU A 72 6.49 3.41 -5.07
C LEU A 72 7.29 2.12 -5.24
N MET A 73 6.66 0.97 -4.98
CA MET A 73 7.31 -0.33 -5.13
C MET A 73 7.74 -0.59 -6.59
N LYS A 74 6.89 -0.24 -7.56
CA LYS A 74 7.21 -0.36 -8.99
C LYS A 74 8.39 0.52 -9.38
N ALA A 75 8.43 1.77 -8.91
CA ALA A 75 9.52 2.70 -9.18
C ALA A 75 10.85 2.20 -8.58
N GLN A 76 10.83 1.65 -7.36
CA GLN A 76 12.02 1.07 -6.73
C GLN A 76 12.52 -0.17 -7.49
N ILE A 77 11.63 -1.07 -7.93
CA ILE A 77 12.02 -2.25 -8.71
C ILE A 77 12.65 -1.81 -10.04
N LYS A 78 12.06 -0.85 -10.74
CA LYS A 78 12.63 -0.29 -11.98
C LYS A 78 13.99 0.37 -11.74
N SER A 79 14.16 1.10 -10.64
CA SER A 79 15.44 1.72 -10.28
C SER A 79 16.52 0.68 -9.97
N LYS A 80 16.16 -0.51 -9.49
CA LYS A 80 17.10 -1.59 -9.18
C LYS A 80 17.37 -2.52 -10.38
N ILE A 81 16.47 -2.59 -11.36
CA ILE A 81 16.59 -3.46 -12.54
C ILE A 81 16.65 -2.59 -13.80
N PRO A 82 17.86 -2.09 -14.18
CA PRO A 82 18.02 -1.13 -15.27
C PRO A 82 17.71 -1.68 -16.68
N PHE A 83 17.54 -3.01 -16.81
CA PHE A 83 17.29 -3.69 -18.08
C PHE A 83 15.79 -3.83 -18.44
N MET A 84 14.87 -3.44 -17.55
CA MET A 84 13.42 -3.36 -17.83
C MET A 84 13.04 -1.99 -18.43
N LYS A 85 13.73 -1.57 -19.48
CA LYS A 85 13.32 -0.43 -20.32
C LYS A 85 12.53 -0.93 -21.52
#